data_AF-N8V315-F1
#
_entry.id   AF-N8V315-F1
#
_cell.length_a   1.000
_cell.length_b   1.000
_cell.length_c   1.000
_cell.angle_alpha   90.00
_cell.angle_beta   90.00
_cell.angle_gamma   90.00
#
_symmetry.space_group_name_H-M   'P 1'
#
loop_
_entity.id
_entity.type
_entity.pdbx_description
1 polymer ?
#
loop_
_entity_poly.entity_id
_entity_poly.type
_entity_poly.pdbx_seq_one_letter_code
_entity_poly.pdbx_strand_id
1 'polypeptide(L)'
;MVSVGAQVSGQVKKMYVQLGDQVKQGQLFAQIDSIRQENDFKNKVWIIPKERMKAEKEHRVPLSQQAISLLESIKDNAQPSDFIFPARRSGEMLSDMSLTTLIKRMHEQKLKGNSLGYIDPKQNRVITTHGFRSTFRGLVSRQN
;
A
#
# COMPACT_ATOMS: atom_id res chain seq x y z
N MET A 1 16.54 32.56 2.65
CA MET A 1 15.14 32.42 2.21
C MET A 1 14.99 31.03 1.60
N VAL A 2 14.64 30.03 2.41
CA VAL A 2 14.46 28.65 1.92
C VAL A 2 12.99 28.47 1.60
N SER A 3 12.69 28.31 0.31
CA SER A 3 11.35 27.94 -0.15
C SER A 3 11.12 26.47 0.20
N VAL A 4 10.31 26.22 1.22
CA VAL A 4 9.84 24.86 1.53
C VAL A 4 8.55 24.66 0.74
N GLY A 5 8.70 24.28 -0.53
CA GLY A 5 7.62 23.74 -1.33
C GLY A 5 7.30 22.33 -0.83
N ALA A 6 6.58 22.22 0.29
CA ALA A 6 6.01 20.96 0.75
C ALA A 6 4.48 21.09 0.76
N GLN A 7 3.86 20.77 -0.38
CA GLN A 7 2.42 20.57 -0.45
C GLN A 7 2.08 19.24 0.23
N VAL A 8 1.75 19.32 1.50
CA VAL A 8 1.26 18.18 2.29
C VAL A 8 -0.27 18.13 2.19
N SER A 9 -0.77 17.17 1.42
CA SER A 9 -2.19 17.02 1.05
C SER A 9 -3.11 16.45 2.14
N GLY A 10 -2.70 16.47 3.41
CA GLY A 10 -3.51 16.03 4.55
C GLY A 10 -3.98 17.21 5.42
N GLN A 11 -5.03 17.03 6.23
CA GLN A 11 -5.46 18.07 7.16
C GLN A 11 -4.47 18.13 8.33
N VAL A 12 -4.15 19.36 8.76
CA VAL A 12 -3.31 19.61 9.93
C VAL A 12 -4.08 19.18 11.18
N LYS A 13 -3.65 18.09 11.81
CA LYS A 13 -4.22 17.61 13.08
C LYS A 13 -3.82 18.52 14.24
N LYS A 14 -2.56 18.97 14.22
CA LYS A 14 -1.99 19.84 15.24
C LYS A 14 -0.84 20.65 14.66
N MET A 15 -0.91 21.96 14.83
CA MET A 15 0.14 22.91 14.45
C MET A 15 0.98 23.21 15.71
N TYR A 16 2.31 23.05 15.61
CA TYR A 16 3.22 23.23 16.75
C TYR A 16 4.01 24.55 16.67
N VAL A 17 3.79 25.34 15.62
CA VAL A 17 4.47 26.61 15.35
C VAL A 17 3.45 27.66 14.90
N GLN A 18 3.71 28.93 15.22
CA GLN A 18 2.90 30.06 14.78
C GLN A 18 3.52 30.77 13.58
N LEU A 19 2.69 31.52 12.84
CA LEU A 19 3.14 32.38 11.75
C LEU A 19 4.15 33.41 12.30
N GLY A 20 5.40 33.33 11.86
CA GLY A 20 6.49 34.20 12.30
C GLY A 20 7.59 33.50 13.11
N ASP A 21 7.37 32.26 13.54
CA ASP A 21 8.38 31.49 14.27
C ASP A 21 9.55 31.07 13.37
N GLN A 22 10.77 31.23 13.89
CA GLN A 22 11.98 30.70 13.26
C GLN A 22 12.08 29.20 13.53
N VAL A 23 11.84 28.38 12.51
CA VAL A 23 11.95 26.91 12.60
C VAL A 23 13.38 26.43 12.31
N LYS A 24 13.89 25.51 13.13
CA LYS A 24 15.18 24.86 12.90
C LYS A 24 14.99 23.51 12.19
N GLN A 25 15.98 23.09 11.40
CA GLN A 25 15.98 21.76 10.78
C GLN A 25 15.84 20.68 11.86
N GLY A 26 14.83 19.81 11.73
CA GLY A 26 14.48 18.79 12.73
C GLY A 26 13.38 19.19 13.72
N GLN A 27 12.89 20.43 13.69
CA GLN A 27 11.76 20.87 14.50
C GLN A 27 10.42 20.42 13.91
N LEU A 28 9.57 19.79 14.72
CA LEU A 28 8.20 19.44 14.35
C LEU A 28 7.37 20.72 14.16
N PHE A 29 6.88 20.95 12.95
CA PHE A 29 6.07 22.13 12.62
C PHE A 29 4.57 21.82 12.52
N ALA A 30 4.21 20.64 12.01
CA ALA A 30 2.83 20.18 11.94
C ALA A 30 2.75 18.66 12.02
N GLN A 31 1.69 18.16 12.65
CA GLN A 31 1.25 16.77 12.55
C GLN A 31 0.09 16.72 11.56
N ILE A 32 0.27 15.97 10.48
CA ILE A 32 -0.74 15.78 9.44
C ILE A 32 -1.44 14.45 9.70
N ASP A 33 -2.77 14.46 9.61
CA ASP A 33 -3.54 13.24 9.79
C ASP A 33 -3.54 12.35 8.52
N SER A 34 -3.52 11.03 8.72
CA SER A 34 -3.65 9.99 7.68
C SER A 34 -5.07 9.89 7.07
N ILE A 35 -5.87 10.97 7.11
CA ILE A 35 -7.32 11.02 6.83
C ILE A 35 -7.75 10.33 5.53
N ARG A 36 -6.90 10.32 4.49
CA ARG A 36 -7.24 9.68 3.22
C ARG A 36 -7.35 8.15 3.32
N GLN A 37 -6.42 7.47 3.99
CA GLN A 37 -6.47 6.00 4.11
C GLN A 37 -7.65 5.54 4.99
N GLU A 38 -7.98 6.29 6.03
CA GLU A 38 -9.04 5.94 6.97
C GLU A 38 -10.45 6.13 6.38
N ASN A 39 -10.67 7.19 5.60
CA ASN A 39 -11.95 7.41 4.91
C ASN A 39 -12.16 6.45 3.73
N ASP A 40 -11.11 6.04 3.05
CA ASP A 40 -11.16 5.07 1.94
C ASP A 40 -11.66 3.69 2.41
N PHE A 41 -11.23 3.23 3.60
CA PHE A 41 -11.70 1.95 4.15
C PHE A 41 -13.17 1.99 4.58
N LYS A 42 -13.63 3.10 5.19
CA LYS A 42 -15.05 3.30 5.52
C LYS A 42 -15.95 3.27 4.29
N ASN A 43 -15.49 3.88 3.19
CA ASN A 43 -16.22 3.90 1.92
C ASN A 43 -15.99 2.64 1.06
N LYS A 44 -15.24 1.65 1.55
CA LYS A 44 -14.88 0.42 0.84
C LYS A 44 -14.21 0.66 -0.52
N VAL A 45 -13.52 1.78 -0.68
CA VAL A 45 -12.89 2.17 -1.95
C VAL A 45 -11.53 2.76 -1.64
N TRP A 46 -10.48 2.18 -2.22
CA TRP A 46 -9.15 2.77 -2.19
C TRP A 46 -8.97 3.74 -3.36
N ILE A 47 -8.62 4.99 -3.06
CA ILE A 47 -8.39 6.04 -4.06
C ILE A 47 -6.89 6.25 -4.22
N ILE A 48 -6.39 6.00 -5.43
CA ILE A 48 -5.03 6.35 -5.84
C ILE A 48 -5.06 7.74 -6.48
N PRO A 49 -4.37 8.73 -5.88
CA PRO A 49 -4.36 10.10 -6.40
C PRO A 49 -3.80 10.16 -7.82
N LYS A 50 -4.31 11.12 -8.60
CA LYS A 50 -3.90 11.33 -9.99
C LYS A 50 -2.39 11.56 -10.14
N GLU A 51 -1.75 12.16 -9.14
CA GLU A 51 -0.31 12.47 -9.13
C GLU A 51 0.55 11.20 -9.11
N ARG A 52 0.00 10.08 -8.63
CA ARG A 52 0.67 8.76 -8.65
C ARG A 52 0.31 7.93 -9.88
N MET A 53 -0.60 8.43 -10.73
CA MET A 53 -1.11 7.71 -11.89
C MET A 53 -0.53 8.27 -13.18
N LYS A 54 -0.04 7.38 -14.05
CA LYS A 54 0.49 7.76 -15.38
C LYS A 54 -0.54 8.47 -16.27
N ALA A 55 -1.83 8.28 -16.01
CA ALA A 55 -2.92 8.85 -16.80
C ALA A 55 -3.49 10.16 -16.20
N GLU A 56 -2.84 10.71 -15.15
CA GLU A 56 -3.26 11.94 -14.45
C GLU A 56 -4.74 11.97 -14.04
N LYS A 57 -5.32 10.79 -13.84
CA LYS A 57 -6.70 10.59 -13.41
C LYS A 57 -6.70 9.78 -12.14
N GLU A 58 -7.58 10.14 -11.20
CA GLU A 58 -7.82 9.36 -9.99
C GLU A 58 -8.22 7.93 -10.36
N HIS A 59 -7.60 6.96 -9.70
CA HIS A 59 -7.97 5.56 -9.85
C HIS A 59 -8.66 5.08 -8.58
N ARG A 60 -9.89 4.59 -8.72
CA ARG A 60 -10.69 4.08 -7.61
C ARG A 60 -10.74 2.56 -7.70
N VAL A 61 -10.30 1.90 -6.63
CA VAL A 61 -10.27 0.45 -6.51
C VAL A 61 -11.26 0.04 -5.42
N PRO A 62 -12.42 -0.55 -5.77
CA PRO A 62 -13.33 -1.11 -4.79
C PRO A 62 -12.65 -2.21 -3.97
N LEU A 63 -12.83 -2.18 -2.66
CA LEU A 63 -12.31 -3.16 -1.72
C LEU A 63 -13.41 -4.13 -1.33
N SER A 64 -13.12 -5.43 -1.39
CA SER A 64 -14.00 -6.46 -0.85
C SER A 64 -14.00 -6.42 0.68
N GLN A 65 -15.04 -6.99 1.30
CA GLN A 65 -15.11 -7.05 2.75
C GLN A 65 -13.90 -7.80 3.35
N GLN A 66 -13.43 -8.86 2.69
CA GLN A 66 -12.23 -9.60 3.10
C GLN A 66 -10.96 -8.73 3.02
N ALA A 67 -10.83 -7.88 2.00
CA ALA A 67 -9.69 -6.97 1.88
C ALA A 67 -9.68 -5.93 3.00
N ILE A 68 -10.86 -5.38 3.35
CA ILE A 68 -11.01 -4.42 4.44
C ILE A 68 -10.61 -5.07 5.78
N SER A 69 -11.17 -6.23 6.10
CA SER A 69 -10.84 -6.92 7.36
C SER A 69 -9.36 -7.27 7.47
N LEU A 70 -8.71 -7.63 6.35
CA LEU A 70 -7.26 -7.83 6.33
C LEU A 70 -6.50 -6.54 6.64
N LEU A 71 -6.86 -5.42 6.00
CA LEU A 71 -6.21 -4.13 6.18
C LEU A 71 -6.37 -3.60 7.61
N GLU A 72 -7.56 -3.75 8.21
CA GLU A 72 -7.84 -3.42 9.61
C GLU A 72 -6.94 -4.24 10.56
N SER A 73 -6.86 -5.57 10.34
CA SER A 73 -6.02 -6.44 11.18
C SER A 73 -4.52 -6.09 11.15
N ILE A 74 -4.05 -5.52 10.03
CA ILE A 74 -2.68 -5.06 9.88
C ILE A 74 -2.46 -3.76 10.65
N LYS A 75 -3.41 -2.82 10.57
CA LYS A 75 -3.34 -1.51 11.26
C LYS A 75 -3.21 -1.69 12.77
N ASP A 76 -3.96 -2.62 13.35
CA ASP A 76 -3.98 -2.87 14.79
C ASP A 76 -2.64 -3.41 15.34
N ASN A 77 -1.84 -4.05 14.47
CA ASN A 77 -0.55 -4.65 14.83
C ASN A 77 0.66 -3.89 14.27
N ALA A 78 0.44 -2.77 13.60
CA ALA A 78 1.49 -2.01 12.93
C ALA A 78 2.01 -0.87 13.80
N GLN A 79 3.33 -0.66 13.77
CA GLN A 79 3.94 0.55 14.30
C GLN A 79 3.53 1.76 13.44
N PRO A 80 3.49 2.98 14.00
CA PRO A 80 3.23 4.19 13.23
C PRO A 80 4.23 4.32 12.08
N SER A 81 3.77 4.15 10.85
CA SER A 81 4.58 4.29 9.64
C SER A 81 3.69 4.77 8.49
N ASP A 82 4.32 5.39 7.48
CA ASP A 82 3.62 5.89 6.29
C ASP A 82 3.15 4.77 5.34
N PHE A 83 3.54 3.51 5.63
CA PHE A 83 3.28 2.35 4.78
C PHE A 83 2.37 1.33 5.46
N ILE A 84 1.38 0.83 4.71
CA ILE A 84 0.51 -0.29 5.17
C ILE A 84 1.32 -1.59 5.26
N PHE A 85 2.28 -1.79 4.34
CA PHE A 85 3.17 -2.94 4.31
C PHE A 85 4.63 -2.48 4.40
N PRO A 86 5.12 -2.13 5.59
CA PRO A 86 6.50 -1.72 5.77
C PRO A 86 7.45 -2.92 5.68
N ALA A 87 8.69 -2.68 5.25
CA ALA A 87 9.75 -3.67 5.32
C ALA A 87 10.07 -3.98 6.79
N ARG A 88 10.00 -5.25 7.19
CA ARG A 88 10.16 -5.67 8.61
C ARG A 88 11.46 -5.20 9.29
N ARG A 89 12.52 -4.93 8.52
CA ARG A 89 13.83 -4.53 9.06
C ARG A 89 14.02 -3.00 9.14
N SER A 90 13.58 -2.26 8.13
CA SER A 90 13.85 -0.81 8.03
C SER A 90 12.62 0.07 8.30
N GLY A 91 11.40 -0.49 8.27
CA GLY A 91 10.17 0.30 8.32
C GLY A 91 9.87 1.06 7.02
N GLU A 92 10.76 0.98 6.03
CA GLU A 92 10.62 1.66 4.74
C GLU A 92 9.69 0.92 3.77
N MET A 93 9.54 1.47 2.57
CA MET A 93 8.74 0.89 1.51
C MET A 93 9.24 -0.52 1.14
N LEU A 94 8.32 -1.48 1.07
CA LEU A 94 8.63 -2.83 0.64
C LEU A 94 9.03 -2.86 -0.84
N SER A 95 10.12 -3.55 -1.17
CA SER A 95 10.57 -3.71 -2.56
C SER A 95 9.76 -4.78 -3.31
N ASP A 96 9.63 -4.64 -4.64
CA ASP A 96 9.00 -5.65 -5.51
C ASP A 96 9.71 -7.02 -5.43
N MET A 97 11.01 -7.02 -5.16
CA MET A 97 11.78 -8.24 -5.01
C MET A 97 11.44 -9.00 -3.72
N SER A 98 11.02 -8.29 -2.68
CA SER A 98 10.52 -8.91 -1.44
C SER A 98 9.29 -9.77 -1.72
N LEU A 99 8.34 -9.27 -2.52
CA LEU A 99 7.15 -10.03 -2.91
C LEU A 99 7.50 -11.22 -3.81
N THR A 100 8.41 -11.02 -4.77
CA THR A 100 8.89 -12.09 -5.66
C THR A 100 9.55 -13.23 -4.85
N THR A 101 10.38 -12.88 -3.88
CA THR A 101 11.07 -13.84 -3.02
C THR A 101 10.11 -14.57 -2.09
N LEU A 102 9.09 -13.85 -1.57
CA LEU A 102 8.04 -14.45 -0.76
C LEU A 102 7.30 -15.55 -1.52
N ILE A 103 6.89 -15.27 -2.76
CA ILE A 103 6.17 -16.24 -3.61
C ILE A 103 7.04 -17.47 -3.88
N LYS A 104 8.33 -17.28 -4.21
CA LYS A 104 9.28 -18.40 -4.40
C LYS A 104 9.38 -19.28 -3.16
N ARG A 105 9.57 -18.67 -1.98
CA ARG A 105 9.65 -19.39 -0.70
C ARG A 105 8.36 -20.17 -0.39
N MET A 106 7.20 -19.57 -0.62
CA MET A 106 5.91 -20.26 -0.45
C MET A 106 5.77 -21.45 -1.39
N HIS A 107 6.21 -21.32 -2.64
CA HIS A 107 6.23 -22.40 -3.61
C HIS A 107 7.12 -23.56 -3.17
N GLU A 108 8.38 -23.26 -2.80
CA GLU A 108 9.33 -24.26 -2.30
C GLU A 108 8.83 -24.98 -1.05
N GLN A 109 8.23 -24.26 -0.10
CA GLN A 109 7.66 -24.86 1.11
C GLN A 109 6.55 -25.85 0.76
N LYS A 110 5.71 -25.52 -0.21
CA LYS A 110 4.60 -26.37 -0.63
C LYS A 110 5.05 -27.59 -1.43
N LEU A 111 6.12 -27.46 -2.24
CA LEU A 111 6.78 -28.60 -2.88
C LEU A 111 7.36 -29.58 -1.87
N LYS A 112 8.01 -29.08 -0.81
CA LYS A 112 8.54 -29.92 0.28
C LYS A 112 7.46 -30.69 1.05
N GLY A 113 6.23 -30.17 1.07
CA GLY A 113 5.07 -30.84 1.65
C GLY A 113 4.39 -31.87 0.72
N ASN A 114 5.07 -32.37 -0.32
CA ASN A 114 4.52 -33.28 -1.33
C ASN A 114 3.29 -32.73 -2.09
N SER A 115 3.16 -31.42 -2.20
CA SER A 115 2.12 -30.77 -3.00
C SER A 115 2.71 -30.19 -4.29
N LEU A 116 1.89 -30.02 -5.34
CA LEU A 116 2.28 -29.46 -6.65
C LEU A 116 2.81 -28.00 -6.61
N GLY A 117 2.87 -27.38 -5.43
CA GLY A 117 3.32 -26.00 -5.29
C GLY A 117 2.23 -24.99 -5.69
N TYR A 118 2.65 -23.86 -6.28
CA TYR A 118 1.77 -22.79 -6.76
C TYR A 118 2.11 -22.51 -8.23
N ILE A 119 1.41 -23.19 -9.12
CA ILE A 119 1.62 -23.14 -10.58
C ILE A 119 0.39 -22.48 -11.22
N ASP A 120 0.61 -21.57 -12.15
CA ASP A 120 -0.44 -21.01 -13.00
C ASP A 120 -0.88 -22.07 -14.03
N PRO A 121 -2.14 -22.55 -13.99
CA PRO A 121 -2.62 -23.60 -14.87
C PRO A 121 -2.69 -23.17 -16.35
N LYS A 122 -2.73 -21.87 -16.64
CA LYS A 122 -2.79 -21.36 -18.03
C LYS A 122 -1.41 -21.31 -18.68
N GLN A 123 -0.37 -21.10 -17.89
CA GLN A 123 0.99 -20.84 -18.38
C GLN A 123 1.99 -21.93 -17.97
N ASN A 124 1.53 -22.93 -17.19
CA ASN A 124 2.32 -24.02 -16.66
C ASN A 124 3.65 -23.58 -16.03
N ARG A 125 3.60 -22.47 -15.27
CA ARG A 125 4.77 -21.87 -14.61
C ARG A 125 4.44 -21.44 -13.19
N VAL A 126 5.46 -21.29 -12.35
CA VAL A 126 5.30 -20.78 -10.98
C VAL A 126 4.61 -19.41 -11.02
N ILE A 127 3.66 -19.21 -10.11
CA ILE A 127 2.95 -17.93 -10.01
C ILE A 127 3.93 -16.78 -9.71
N THR A 128 3.59 -15.57 -10.17
CA THR A 128 4.36 -14.35 -9.93
C THR A 128 3.44 -13.23 -9.46
N THR A 129 4.02 -12.14 -8.94
CA THR A 129 3.27 -10.94 -8.56
C THR A 129 2.44 -10.39 -9.71
N HIS A 130 2.99 -10.37 -10.93
CA HIS A 130 2.26 -9.96 -12.13
C HIS A 130 1.09 -10.90 -12.44
N GLY A 131 1.22 -12.20 -12.15
CA GLY A 131 0.16 -13.20 -12.34
C GLY A 131 -1.14 -12.83 -11.60
N PHE A 132 -1.05 -12.28 -10.39
CA PHE A 132 -2.23 -11.88 -9.61
C PHE A 132 -3.07 -10.80 -10.32
N ARG A 133 -2.43 -9.79 -10.91
CA ARG A 133 -3.14 -8.72 -11.64
C ARG A 133 -3.84 -9.27 -12.89
N SER A 134 -3.18 -10.17 -13.62
CA SER A 134 -3.76 -10.79 -14.81
C SER A 134 -4.96 -11.67 -14.46
N THR A 135 -4.87 -12.43 -13.37
CA THR A 135 -5.99 -13.25 -12.85
C THR A 135 -7.14 -12.38 -12.40
N PHE A 136 -6.88 -11.32 -11.63
CA PHE A 136 -7.92 -10.38 -11.21
C PHE A 136 -8.63 -9.74 -12.40
N ARG A 137 -7.87 -9.24 -13.39
CA ARG A 137 -8.46 -8.69 -14.63
C ARG A 137 -9.35 -9.72 -15.32
N GLY A 138 -8.89 -10.97 -15.42
CA GLY A 138 -9.64 -12.05 -16.05
C GLY A 138 -10.88 -12.49 -15.27
N LEU A 139 -10.88 -12.35 -13.94
CA LEU A 139 -12.05 -12.65 -13.10
C LEU A 139 -13.11 -11.56 -13.23
N VAL A 140 -12.70 -10.28 -13.15
CA VAL A 140 -13.62 -9.15 -13.29
C VAL A 140 -14.20 -9.08 -14.70
N SER A 141 -13.43 -9.40 -15.74
CA SER A 141 -13.94 -9.43 -17.12
C SER A 141 -14.95 -10.54 -17.39
N ARG A 142 -15.10 -11.53 -16.49
CA ARG A 142 -16.06 -12.63 -16.62
C ARG A 142 -17.39 -12.35 -15.90
N GLN A 143 -17.45 -11.28 -15.10
CA GLN A 143 -18.63 -10.91 -14.31
C GLN A 143 -19.49 -9.83 -15.00
N ASN A 144 -19.16 -9.45 -16.24
CA ASN A 144 -19.92 -8.53 -17.09
C ASN A 144 -20.43 -9.26 -18.33
#